data_AF-O16750-F1
#
_entry.id   AF-O16750-F1
#
_cell.length_a   1.000
_cell.length_b   1.000
_cell.length_c   1.000
_cell.angle_alpha   90.00
_cell.angle_beta   90.00
_cell.angle_gamma   90.00
#
_symmetry.space_group_name_H-M   'P 1'
#
loop_
_entity.id
_entity.type
_entity.pdbx_description
1 polymer ?
#
loop_
_entity_poly.entity_id
_entity_poly.type
_entity_poly.pdbx_seq_one_letter_code
_entity_poly.pdbx_strand_id
1 'polypeptide(L)'
;MRNFLLLIVVISMVQTDFQNELDRIILTFSCLPECTFNHSEITSATAQFFPTNCSEICGILVLNENTDLSHSQLKVLFSNITQLSGALRVENTSFTNLSFFTVNEEQGYVYHYCKAYGVSIVNNSQLTDVTFYEMFILYTDETTKECPYRIENNKLLDIYDQICTYYFFSEFYYKIISGNKRDCGCSGSDLFGFNIDQLENCVTLDKLNLTDMNDTSVDLRSLSSTALVQGDVNIQRTNFKNLTFLTLLKEVRGKNGPMMNKILMNIQDNPDMTRLALPNLRILRDYLRSFDTFIGSGKFIVNLENLHSNFCVTYQEMFIFMTQDVYFKNLHANYCEGKEQYVKQALDMYEICWLTTLRALKPNCKIIGGDLKIQSGDEAYVFKLENVQYLFGSVSIHNTNLKNIDFLANLRSMAVLNDEPAIKIVSNQNLKYAYLPVLSTIITKHQRTVVVHNNPLLPSDSFFLYPMRYSTNAKFVGDQFENGTPSGILSFIMMSIYSIFEIFMK
;
A
#
# COMPACT_ATOMS: atom_id res chain seq x y z
N MET A 1 -49.12 -19.65 11.42
CA MET A 1 -49.01 -18.38 10.63
C MET A 1 -47.66 -17.68 10.80
N ARG A 2 -47.21 -17.36 12.03
CA ARG A 2 -45.96 -16.61 12.27
C ARG A 2 -44.70 -17.27 11.66
N ASN A 3 -44.53 -18.59 11.81
CA ASN A 3 -43.39 -19.30 11.20
C ASN A 3 -43.46 -19.36 9.67
N PHE A 4 -44.67 -19.37 9.10
CA PHE A 4 -44.87 -19.42 7.65
C PHE A 4 -44.58 -18.05 7.00
N LEU A 5 -45.02 -16.96 7.65
CA LEU A 5 -44.65 -15.60 7.26
C LEU A 5 -43.14 -15.38 7.33
N LEU A 6 -42.47 -15.86 8.39
CA LEU A 6 -41.02 -15.72 8.52
C LEU A 6 -40.27 -16.44 7.38
N LEU A 7 -40.68 -17.67 7.05
CA LEU A 7 -40.06 -18.46 5.99
C LEU A 7 -40.22 -17.79 4.60
N ILE A 8 -41.42 -17.29 4.29
CA ILE A 8 -41.68 -16.56 3.02
C ILE A 8 -40.81 -15.30 2.91
N VAL A 9 -40.70 -14.53 4.01
CA VAL A 9 -39.86 -13.32 4.03
C VAL A 9 -38.39 -13.65 3.78
N VAL A 10 -37.85 -14.68 4.44
CA VAL A 10 -36.44 -15.09 4.26
C VAL A 10 -36.17 -15.55 2.81
N ILE A 11 -37.03 -16.38 2.22
CA ILE A 11 -36.87 -16.83 0.82
C ILE A 11 -36.91 -15.64 -0.14
N SER A 12 -37.85 -14.69 0.06
CA SER A 12 -37.93 -13.50 -0.79
C SER A 12 -36.69 -12.61 -0.69
N MET A 13 -36.11 -12.46 0.50
CA MET A 13 -34.90 -11.65 0.70
C MET A 13 -33.67 -12.28 0.03
N VAL A 14 -33.48 -13.59 0.16
CA VAL A 14 -32.35 -14.31 -0.47
C VAL A 14 -32.44 -14.24 -1.99
N GLN A 15 -33.64 -14.39 -2.57
CA GLN A 15 -33.83 -14.25 -4.01
C GLN A 15 -33.57 -12.82 -4.50
N THR A 16 -33.99 -11.80 -3.74
CA THR A 16 -33.69 -10.40 -4.10
C THR A 16 -32.21 -10.08 -4.03
N ASP A 17 -31.48 -10.66 -3.07
CA ASP A 17 -30.04 -10.45 -2.94
C ASP A 17 -29.29 -11.04 -4.15
N PHE A 18 -29.57 -12.30 -4.49
CA PHE A 18 -28.96 -12.95 -5.66
C PHE A 18 -29.18 -12.19 -6.97
N GLN A 19 -30.43 -11.77 -7.25
CA GLN A 19 -30.73 -11.06 -8.51
C GLN A 19 -30.01 -9.71 -8.58
N ASN A 20 -29.97 -8.96 -7.48
CA ASN A 20 -29.23 -7.70 -7.41
C ASN A 20 -27.72 -7.89 -7.64
N GLU A 21 -27.14 -8.94 -7.08
CA GLU A 21 -25.72 -9.28 -7.28
C GLU A 21 -25.43 -9.69 -8.72
N LEU A 22 -26.31 -10.50 -9.32
CA LEU A 22 -26.16 -10.94 -10.70
C LEU A 22 -26.32 -9.78 -11.68
N ASP A 23 -27.29 -8.89 -11.49
CA ASP A 23 -27.47 -7.68 -12.31
C ASP A 23 -26.20 -6.82 -12.29
N ARG A 24 -25.56 -6.69 -11.13
CA ARG A 24 -24.28 -5.98 -11.00
C ARG A 24 -23.18 -6.66 -11.82
N ILE A 25 -23.09 -8.00 -11.80
CA ILE A 25 -22.11 -8.76 -12.62
C ILE A 25 -22.37 -8.54 -14.10
N ILE A 26 -23.63 -8.66 -14.54
CA ILE A 26 -24.05 -8.47 -15.94
C ILE A 26 -23.63 -7.08 -16.44
N LEU A 27 -23.92 -6.04 -15.66
CA LEU A 27 -23.54 -4.67 -15.99
C LEU A 27 -22.02 -4.46 -15.98
N THR A 28 -21.32 -5.02 -14.98
CA THR A 28 -19.87 -4.82 -14.82
C THR A 28 -19.09 -5.46 -15.96
N PHE A 29 -19.49 -6.64 -16.42
CA PHE A 29 -18.75 -7.43 -17.41
C PHE A 29 -19.40 -7.48 -18.79
N SER A 30 -20.50 -6.75 -19.02
CA SER A 30 -21.24 -6.76 -20.29
C SER A 30 -21.61 -8.17 -20.75
N CYS A 31 -22.18 -8.95 -19.83
CA CYS A 31 -22.43 -10.38 -20.03
C CYS A 31 -23.43 -10.65 -21.17
N LEU A 32 -23.14 -11.68 -21.97
CA LEU A 32 -24.08 -12.21 -22.96
C LEU A 32 -25.19 -13.00 -22.26
N PRO A 33 -26.49 -12.68 -22.49
CA PRO A 33 -27.59 -13.38 -21.82
C PRO A 33 -27.55 -14.90 -21.98
N GLU A 34 -27.22 -15.40 -23.17
CA GLU A 34 -27.14 -16.83 -23.49
C GLU A 34 -25.98 -17.57 -22.83
N CYS A 35 -24.95 -16.85 -22.39
CA CYS A 35 -23.80 -17.39 -21.66
C CYS A 35 -23.83 -17.04 -20.16
N THR A 36 -24.96 -16.50 -19.67
CA THR A 36 -25.15 -16.14 -18.28
C THR A 36 -25.93 -17.22 -17.54
N PHE A 37 -25.32 -17.81 -16.51
CA PHE A 37 -26.03 -18.73 -15.62
C PHE A 37 -26.84 -17.96 -14.57
N ASN A 38 -28.17 -17.91 -14.77
CA ASN A 38 -29.11 -17.13 -13.95
C ASN A 38 -29.88 -17.98 -12.93
N HIS A 39 -29.20 -18.92 -12.28
CA HIS A 39 -29.78 -19.72 -11.20
C HIS A 39 -28.95 -19.57 -9.93
N SER A 40 -29.63 -19.55 -8.78
CA SER A 40 -29.01 -19.28 -7.48
C SER A 40 -28.13 -20.39 -6.94
N GLU A 41 -28.23 -21.60 -7.50
CA GLU A 41 -27.44 -22.77 -7.11
C GLU A 41 -27.32 -23.77 -8.26
N ILE A 42 -26.27 -24.60 -8.19
CA ILE A 42 -26.00 -25.67 -9.14
C ILE A 42 -26.46 -26.99 -8.52
N THR A 43 -27.50 -27.57 -9.11
CA THR A 43 -28.11 -28.85 -8.77
C THR A 43 -28.49 -29.57 -10.06
N SER A 44 -28.92 -30.83 -10.00
CA SER A 44 -29.43 -31.56 -11.16
C SER A 44 -30.62 -30.85 -11.82
N ALA A 45 -31.43 -30.13 -11.04
CA ALA A 45 -32.57 -29.36 -11.55
C ALA A 45 -32.12 -28.12 -12.33
N THR A 46 -31.02 -27.46 -11.93
CA THR A 46 -30.54 -26.24 -12.57
C THR A 46 -29.44 -26.47 -13.60
N ALA A 47 -28.73 -27.61 -13.54
CA ALA A 47 -27.62 -27.96 -14.42
C ALA A 47 -28.03 -28.02 -15.90
N GLN A 48 -29.29 -28.38 -16.19
CA GLN A 48 -29.82 -28.36 -17.56
C GLN A 48 -29.88 -26.95 -18.18
N PHE A 49 -29.86 -25.90 -17.36
CA PHE A 49 -29.83 -24.50 -17.81
C PHE A 49 -28.41 -23.91 -17.82
N PHE A 50 -27.39 -24.71 -17.49
CA PHE A 50 -26.01 -24.26 -17.56
C PHE A 50 -25.61 -24.09 -19.04
N PRO A 51 -25.02 -22.95 -19.44
CA PRO A 51 -24.71 -22.64 -20.84
C PRO A 51 -23.47 -23.40 -21.35
N THR A 52 -23.59 -24.72 -21.51
CA THR A 52 -22.49 -25.62 -21.88
C THR A 52 -21.88 -25.37 -23.27
N ASN A 53 -22.59 -24.65 -24.14
CA ASN A 53 -22.08 -24.24 -25.46
C ASN A 53 -21.19 -22.98 -25.41
N CYS A 54 -21.12 -22.30 -24.25
CA CYS A 54 -20.28 -21.14 -24.05
C CYS A 54 -19.00 -21.52 -23.33
N SER A 55 -17.87 -20.92 -23.74
CA SER A 55 -16.60 -21.02 -23.01
C SER A 55 -16.39 -19.88 -22.02
N GLU A 56 -17.03 -18.73 -22.28
CA GLU A 56 -17.03 -17.56 -21.40
C GLU A 56 -18.34 -17.50 -20.65
N ILE A 57 -18.31 -17.88 -19.37
CA ILE A 57 -19.51 -17.96 -18.53
C ILE A 57 -19.60 -16.74 -17.64
N CYS A 58 -20.77 -16.09 -17.62
CA CYS A 58 -21.12 -15.11 -16.62
C CYS A 58 -22.01 -15.71 -15.54
N GLY A 59 -21.81 -15.31 -14.28
CA GLY A 59 -22.77 -15.61 -13.22
C GLY A 59 -22.17 -15.74 -11.83
N ILE A 60 -23.01 -16.21 -10.91
CA ILE A 60 -22.64 -16.54 -9.53
C ILE A 60 -22.76 -18.06 -9.43
N LEU A 61 -21.64 -18.76 -9.54
CA LEU A 61 -21.62 -20.22 -9.46
C LEU A 61 -21.67 -20.64 -8.00
N VAL A 62 -22.82 -21.12 -7.53
CA VAL A 62 -23.02 -21.53 -6.14
C VAL A 62 -23.14 -23.05 -6.06
N LEU A 63 -22.20 -23.68 -5.37
CA LEU A 63 -22.22 -25.08 -4.96
C LEU A 63 -22.46 -25.12 -3.46
N ASN A 64 -23.48 -25.84 -3.02
CA ASN A 64 -23.87 -25.85 -1.61
C ASN A 64 -24.33 -27.23 -1.12
N GLU A 65 -24.94 -27.31 0.06
CA GLU A 65 -25.50 -28.55 0.60
C GLU A 65 -26.61 -29.18 -0.26
N ASN A 66 -27.25 -28.41 -1.15
CA ASN A 66 -28.28 -28.87 -2.08
C ASN A 66 -27.69 -29.40 -3.40
N THR A 67 -26.39 -29.19 -3.66
CA THR A 67 -25.73 -29.71 -4.86
C THR A 67 -25.69 -31.24 -4.80
N ASP A 68 -26.55 -31.86 -5.61
CA ASP A 68 -26.74 -33.31 -5.75
C ASP A 68 -25.94 -33.91 -6.92
N LEU A 69 -25.09 -33.11 -7.57
CA LEU A 69 -24.19 -33.56 -8.64
C LEU A 69 -22.92 -34.19 -8.05
N SER A 70 -22.53 -35.34 -8.61
CA SER A 70 -21.23 -35.94 -8.31
C SER A 70 -20.07 -35.11 -8.86
N HIS A 71 -18.88 -35.31 -8.30
CA HIS A 71 -17.65 -34.66 -8.74
C HIS A 71 -17.38 -34.87 -10.25
N SER A 72 -17.72 -36.05 -10.79
CA SER A 72 -17.60 -36.34 -12.23
C SER A 72 -18.62 -35.57 -13.07
N GLN A 73 -19.85 -35.39 -12.57
CA GLN A 73 -20.86 -34.59 -13.27
C GLN A 73 -20.50 -33.10 -13.29
N LEU A 74 -19.98 -32.56 -12.18
CA LEU A 74 -19.47 -31.19 -12.13
C LEU A 74 -18.31 -30.98 -13.10
N LYS A 75 -17.40 -31.96 -13.19
CA LYS A 75 -16.28 -31.93 -14.15
C LYS A 75 -16.75 -31.85 -15.60
N VAL A 76 -17.80 -32.60 -15.94
CA VAL A 76 -18.40 -32.53 -17.29
C VAL A 76 -19.10 -31.18 -17.49
N LEU A 77 -19.84 -30.69 -16.49
CA LEU A 77 -20.59 -29.44 -16.55
C LEU A 77 -19.68 -28.23 -16.84
N PHE A 78 -18.50 -28.18 -16.21
CA PHE A 78 -17.55 -27.07 -16.32
C PHE A 78 -16.44 -27.29 -17.36
N SER A 79 -16.50 -28.38 -18.14
CA SER A 79 -15.41 -28.78 -19.05
C SER A 79 -15.05 -27.75 -20.13
N ASN A 80 -16.03 -26.94 -20.57
CA ASN A 80 -15.84 -25.95 -21.62
C ASN A 80 -15.42 -24.57 -21.11
N ILE A 81 -15.37 -24.34 -19.79
CA ILE A 81 -15.09 -23.01 -19.24
C ILE A 81 -13.63 -22.62 -19.49
N THR A 82 -13.43 -21.54 -20.23
CA THR A 82 -12.12 -20.86 -20.37
C THR A 82 -12.10 -19.53 -19.61
N GLN A 83 -13.29 -18.97 -19.32
CA GLN A 83 -13.44 -17.72 -18.58
C GLN A 83 -14.69 -17.77 -17.68
N LEU A 84 -14.55 -17.32 -16.44
CA LEU A 84 -15.63 -17.05 -15.50
C LEU A 84 -15.67 -15.54 -15.21
N SER A 85 -16.79 -14.89 -15.48
CA SER A 85 -17.04 -13.49 -15.11
C SER A 85 -18.11 -13.43 -14.01
N GLY A 86 -17.67 -13.14 -12.78
CA GLY A 86 -18.55 -13.13 -11.62
C GLY A 86 -17.98 -13.87 -10.41
N ALA A 87 -18.84 -14.61 -9.70
CA ALA A 87 -18.51 -15.19 -8.40
C ALA A 87 -18.45 -16.72 -8.40
N LEU A 88 -17.63 -17.28 -7.52
CA LEU A 88 -17.63 -18.70 -7.17
C LEU A 88 -17.87 -18.86 -5.66
N ARG A 89 -18.97 -19.52 -5.29
CA ARG A 89 -19.35 -19.80 -3.90
C ARG A 89 -19.43 -21.30 -3.68
N VAL A 90 -18.68 -21.81 -2.71
CA VAL A 90 -18.69 -23.23 -2.31
C VAL A 90 -18.95 -23.28 -0.82
N GLU A 91 -20.16 -23.61 -0.42
CA GLU A 91 -20.64 -23.40 0.95
C GLU A 91 -21.30 -24.64 1.53
N ASN A 92 -20.97 -25.03 2.76
CA ASN A 92 -21.58 -26.20 3.44
C ASN A 92 -21.53 -27.53 2.64
N THR A 93 -20.57 -27.70 1.73
CA THR A 93 -20.46 -28.93 0.94
C THR A 93 -19.77 -30.06 1.71
N SER A 94 -19.94 -31.29 1.20
CA SER A 94 -19.19 -32.47 1.65
C SER A 94 -17.96 -32.77 0.77
N PHE A 95 -17.59 -31.86 -0.13
CA PHE A 95 -16.45 -32.06 -1.04
C PHE A 95 -15.13 -32.08 -0.27
N THR A 96 -14.23 -32.98 -0.67
CA THR A 96 -12.86 -33.05 -0.13
C THR A 96 -11.89 -32.16 -0.90
N ASN A 97 -12.19 -31.88 -2.17
CA ASN A 97 -11.43 -31.00 -3.05
C ASN A 97 -12.36 -30.37 -4.10
N LEU A 98 -11.87 -29.35 -4.80
CA LEU A 98 -12.59 -28.66 -5.88
C LEU A 98 -11.97 -28.91 -7.26
N SER A 99 -11.28 -30.03 -7.44
CA SER A 99 -10.57 -30.41 -8.67
C SER A 99 -11.48 -30.85 -9.82
N PHE A 100 -12.79 -30.53 -9.75
CA PHE A 100 -13.73 -30.68 -10.85
C PHE A 100 -13.65 -29.52 -11.85
N PHE A 101 -13.04 -28.38 -11.48
CA PHE A 101 -12.65 -27.39 -12.48
C PHE A 101 -11.52 -27.93 -13.34
N THR A 102 -11.67 -27.85 -14.66
CA THR A 102 -10.67 -28.32 -15.63
C THR A 102 -10.21 -27.18 -16.51
N VAL A 103 -8.96 -27.25 -16.95
CA VAL A 103 -8.41 -26.37 -17.97
C VAL A 103 -8.43 -27.06 -19.32
N ASN A 104 -8.62 -26.29 -20.38
CA ASN A 104 -8.29 -26.72 -21.72
C ASN A 104 -6.76 -27.00 -21.79
N GLU A 105 -6.36 -28.14 -22.33
CA GLU A 105 -4.94 -28.51 -22.49
C GLU A 105 -4.12 -27.50 -23.31
N GLU A 106 -4.75 -26.80 -24.26
CA GLU A 106 -4.08 -25.78 -25.08
C GLU A 106 -3.76 -24.50 -24.31
N GLN A 107 -4.67 -24.08 -23.42
CA GLN A 107 -4.57 -22.82 -22.68
C GLN A 107 -3.90 -23.01 -21.31
N GLY A 108 -4.22 -24.10 -20.60
CA GLY A 108 -3.66 -24.44 -19.29
C GLY A 108 -4.16 -23.60 -18.12
N TYR A 109 -5.09 -22.66 -18.33
CA TYR A 109 -5.66 -21.81 -17.28
C TYR A 109 -7.10 -21.36 -17.60
N VAL A 110 -7.84 -20.94 -16.58
CA VAL A 110 -9.17 -20.30 -16.66
C VAL A 110 -9.04 -18.84 -16.26
N TYR A 111 -9.56 -17.92 -17.06
CA TYR A 111 -9.64 -16.52 -16.66
C TYR A 111 -10.78 -16.30 -15.68
N HIS A 112 -10.56 -15.59 -14.57
CA HIS A 112 -11.64 -15.24 -13.64
C HIS A 112 -11.69 -13.74 -13.40
N TYR A 113 -12.72 -13.11 -13.96
CA TYR A 113 -13.05 -11.71 -13.78
C TYR A 113 -13.85 -11.58 -12.49
N CYS A 114 -13.10 -11.38 -11.39
CA CYS A 114 -13.60 -11.52 -10.03
C CYS A 114 -13.77 -10.18 -9.29
N LYS A 115 -13.55 -9.05 -9.97
CA LYS A 115 -13.67 -7.68 -9.43
C LYS A 115 -14.92 -7.45 -8.56
N ALA A 116 -16.07 -8.01 -8.93
CA ALA A 116 -17.35 -7.72 -8.26
C ALA A 116 -17.57 -8.53 -6.97
N TYR A 117 -17.38 -9.86 -7.01
CA TYR A 117 -17.79 -10.77 -5.91
C TYR A 117 -16.78 -11.89 -5.59
N GLY A 118 -15.79 -12.11 -6.45
CA GLY A 118 -14.72 -13.10 -6.25
C GLY A 118 -15.14 -14.47 -5.75
N VAL A 119 -14.57 -14.89 -4.62
CA VAL A 119 -14.57 -16.29 -4.16
C VAL A 119 -15.02 -16.39 -2.72
N SER A 120 -15.97 -17.28 -2.45
CA SER A 120 -16.41 -17.70 -1.11
C SER A 120 -16.26 -19.22 -0.97
N ILE A 121 -15.49 -19.70 -0.01
CA ILE A 121 -15.35 -21.12 0.36
C ILE A 121 -15.58 -21.25 1.86
N VAL A 122 -16.80 -21.61 2.26
CA VAL A 122 -17.24 -21.44 3.64
C VAL A 122 -17.91 -22.69 4.20
N ASN A 123 -17.56 -23.08 5.43
CA ASN A 123 -18.19 -24.19 6.16
C ASN A 123 -18.11 -25.56 5.45
N ASN A 124 -17.12 -25.82 4.61
CA ASN A 124 -16.98 -27.13 3.95
C ASN A 124 -16.26 -28.11 4.89
N SER A 125 -17.04 -29.00 5.50
CA SER A 125 -16.56 -29.82 6.63
C SER A 125 -15.48 -30.85 6.27
N GLN A 126 -15.44 -31.30 5.01
CA GLN A 126 -14.50 -32.32 4.52
C GLN A 126 -13.39 -31.76 3.63
N LEU A 127 -13.41 -30.45 3.35
CA LEU A 127 -12.53 -29.83 2.36
C LEU A 127 -11.08 -29.81 2.87
N THR A 128 -10.18 -30.38 2.08
CA THR A 128 -8.74 -30.46 2.37
C THR A 128 -7.88 -29.78 1.31
N ASP A 129 -8.43 -29.50 0.13
CA ASP A 129 -7.66 -29.04 -1.03
C ASP A 129 -8.43 -27.99 -1.83
N VAL A 130 -7.80 -26.83 -2.03
CA VAL A 130 -8.27 -25.71 -2.85
C VAL A 130 -7.21 -25.25 -3.87
N THR A 131 -6.24 -26.10 -4.18
CA THR A 131 -5.16 -25.83 -5.15
C THR A 131 -5.65 -25.65 -6.58
N PHE A 132 -6.92 -26.00 -6.88
CA PHE A 132 -7.53 -25.72 -8.18
C PHE A 132 -7.39 -24.25 -8.60
N TYR A 133 -7.28 -23.32 -7.64
CA TYR A 133 -7.04 -21.90 -7.93
C TYR A 133 -5.72 -21.60 -8.63
N GLU A 134 -4.71 -22.47 -8.56
CA GLU A 134 -3.46 -22.29 -9.30
C GLU A 134 -3.69 -22.24 -10.82
N MET A 135 -4.81 -22.82 -11.29
CA MET A 135 -5.21 -22.79 -12.70
C MET A 135 -5.98 -21.50 -13.08
N PHE A 136 -6.29 -20.63 -12.13
CA PHE A 136 -7.07 -19.41 -12.37
C PHE A 136 -6.14 -18.19 -12.57
N ILE A 137 -6.28 -17.51 -13.70
CA ILE A 137 -5.71 -16.17 -13.91
C ILE A 137 -6.77 -15.13 -13.53
N LEU A 138 -6.47 -14.35 -12.49
CA LEU A 138 -7.43 -13.43 -11.89
C LEU A 138 -7.40 -12.06 -12.56
N TYR A 139 -8.54 -11.66 -13.13
CA TYR A 139 -8.82 -10.30 -13.58
C TYR A 139 -9.48 -9.53 -12.44
N THR A 140 -8.65 -8.72 -11.81
CA THR A 140 -8.95 -8.01 -10.57
C THR A 140 -9.49 -6.61 -10.82
N ASP A 141 -9.92 -5.93 -9.75
CA ASP A 141 -10.24 -4.51 -9.83
C ASP A 141 -9.06 -3.67 -10.32
N GLU A 142 -9.31 -2.66 -11.17
CA GLU A 142 -8.23 -1.84 -11.72
C GLU A 142 -7.49 -1.00 -10.67
N THR A 143 -8.19 -0.54 -9.63
CA THR A 143 -7.66 0.38 -8.61
C THR A 143 -6.90 -0.36 -7.52
N THR A 144 -7.49 -1.44 -7.03
CA THR A 144 -6.96 -2.24 -5.92
C THR A 144 -6.22 -3.47 -6.40
N LYS A 145 -6.29 -3.85 -7.68
CA LYS A 145 -5.70 -5.11 -8.22
C LYS A 145 -5.99 -6.33 -7.35
N GLU A 146 -7.22 -6.43 -6.83
CA GLU A 146 -7.68 -7.54 -6.00
C GLU A 146 -9.04 -8.10 -6.41
N CYS A 147 -9.33 -9.29 -5.88
CA CYS A 147 -10.65 -9.88 -5.89
C CYS A 147 -11.07 -10.19 -4.44
N PRO A 148 -12.37 -10.11 -4.11
CA PRO A 148 -12.86 -10.52 -2.80
C PRO A 148 -12.59 -12.01 -2.56
N TYR A 149 -11.89 -12.35 -1.49
CA TYR A 149 -11.72 -13.74 -1.04
C TYR A 149 -12.31 -13.92 0.35
N ARG A 150 -13.10 -14.97 0.51
CA ARG A 150 -13.62 -15.39 1.81
C ARG A 150 -13.43 -16.90 1.94
N ILE A 151 -12.55 -17.34 2.83
CA ILE A 151 -12.29 -18.76 3.09
C ILE A 151 -12.41 -19.00 4.59
N GLU A 152 -13.55 -19.51 5.03
CA GLU A 152 -13.87 -19.55 6.46
C GLU A 152 -14.39 -20.91 6.91
N ASN A 153 -13.99 -21.32 8.12
CA ASN A 153 -14.54 -22.48 8.83
C ASN A 153 -14.42 -23.82 8.08
N ASN A 154 -13.39 -23.99 7.24
CA ASN A 154 -13.09 -25.26 6.59
C ASN A 154 -12.10 -26.06 7.48
N LYS A 155 -12.64 -26.85 8.40
CA LYS A 155 -11.91 -27.44 9.55
C LYS A 155 -10.72 -28.34 9.19
N LEU A 156 -10.70 -28.92 7.99
CA LEU A 156 -9.62 -29.80 7.53
C LEU A 156 -8.65 -29.11 6.56
N LEU A 157 -8.92 -27.85 6.20
CA LEU A 157 -8.23 -27.14 5.14
C LEU A 157 -7.01 -26.37 5.67
N ASP A 158 -5.82 -26.74 5.21
CA ASP A 158 -4.59 -25.96 5.44
C ASP A 158 -4.43 -24.94 4.30
N ILE A 159 -4.75 -23.68 4.58
CA ILE A 159 -4.69 -22.59 3.59
C ILE A 159 -3.29 -22.02 3.45
N TYR A 160 -2.43 -22.20 4.45
CA TYR A 160 -1.10 -21.58 4.48
C TYR A 160 -0.22 -22.08 3.33
N ASP A 161 -0.09 -23.40 3.21
CA ASP A 161 0.78 -24.02 2.21
C ASP A 161 0.16 -24.02 0.81
N GLN A 162 -1.17 -23.86 0.67
CA GLN A 162 -1.86 -23.90 -0.62
C GLN A 162 -2.08 -22.51 -1.25
N ILE A 163 -2.33 -21.48 -0.44
CA ILE A 163 -2.71 -20.14 -0.94
C ILE A 163 -1.80 -19.06 -0.35
N CYS A 164 -1.55 -19.05 0.96
CA CYS A 164 -0.88 -17.91 1.59
C CYS A 164 0.58 -17.73 1.16
N THR A 165 1.25 -18.83 0.81
CA THR A 165 2.64 -18.84 0.31
C THR A 165 2.73 -18.70 -1.21
N TYR A 166 1.61 -18.85 -1.93
CA TYR A 166 1.58 -18.73 -3.37
C TYR A 166 1.78 -17.27 -3.80
N TYR A 167 2.71 -17.02 -4.73
CA TYR A 167 3.15 -15.68 -5.09
C TYR A 167 1.97 -14.72 -5.36
N PHE A 168 1.03 -15.10 -6.23
CA PHE A 168 -0.11 -14.24 -6.59
C PHE A 168 -1.08 -13.96 -5.43
N PHE A 169 -1.31 -14.93 -4.54
CA PHE A 169 -2.25 -14.79 -3.42
C PHE A 169 -1.63 -14.17 -2.18
N SER A 170 -0.32 -14.34 -2.01
CA SER A 170 0.46 -13.74 -0.91
C SER A 170 0.37 -12.21 -0.92
N GLU A 171 0.12 -11.63 -2.10
CA GLU A 171 0.00 -10.19 -2.34
C GLU A 171 -1.42 -9.64 -2.12
N PHE A 172 -2.44 -10.48 -1.90
CA PHE A 172 -3.83 -10.03 -1.69
C PHE A 172 -4.10 -9.56 -0.26
N TYR A 173 -4.84 -8.45 -0.15
CA TYR A 173 -5.28 -7.78 1.08
C TYR A 173 -6.76 -7.95 1.40
N TYR A 174 -7.66 -7.91 0.42
CA TYR A 174 -9.11 -8.13 0.59
C TYR A 174 -9.41 -9.64 0.69
N LYS A 175 -8.85 -10.27 1.71
CA LYS A 175 -9.11 -11.66 2.07
C LYS A 175 -9.61 -11.77 3.50
N ILE A 176 -10.71 -12.50 3.67
CA ILE A 176 -11.23 -12.93 4.96
C ILE A 176 -10.88 -14.41 5.06
N ILE A 177 -9.90 -14.75 5.88
CA ILE A 177 -9.44 -16.13 6.06
C ILE A 177 -9.45 -16.40 7.56
N SER A 178 -10.35 -17.26 8.01
CA SER A 178 -10.54 -17.51 9.44
C SER A 178 -11.09 -18.91 9.72
N GLY A 179 -10.67 -19.51 10.84
CA GLY A 179 -11.30 -20.73 11.36
C GLY A 179 -11.05 -21.99 10.52
N ASN A 180 -10.08 -21.96 9.61
CA ASN A 180 -9.64 -23.16 8.89
C ASN A 180 -8.65 -23.97 9.76
N LYS A 181 -8.15 -25.11 9.26
CA LYS A 181 -7.12 -25.89 9.98
C LYS A 181 -5.87 -25.05 10.25
N ARG A 182 -5.50 -24.20 9.28
CA ARG A 182 -4.41 -23.23 9.37
C ARG A 182 -4.69 -22.06 8.42
N ASP A 183 -4.62 -20.84 8.96
CA ASP A 183 -4.88 -19.58 8.23
C ASP A 183 -3.56 -18.87 7.82
N CYS A 184 -3.65 -17.78 7.04
CA CYS A 184 -2.47 -17.00 6.60
C CYS A 184 -1.76 -16.22 7.72
N GLY A 185 -2.44 -15.99 8.83
CA GLY A 185 -2.05 -15.11 9.93
C GLY A 185 -3.23 -14.94 10.88
N CYS A 186 -3.14 -14.00 11.81
CA CYS A 186 -4.22 -13.70 12.74
C CYS A 186 -4.88 -12.37 12.40
N SER A 187 -6.16 -12.25 12.77
CA SER A 187 -6.87 -10.99 12.64
C SER A 187 -6.40 -10.00 13.70
N GLY A 188 -5.94 -8.83 13.27
CA GLY A 188 -5.64 -7.71 14.16
C GLY A 188 -6.67 -6.58 14.09
N SER A 189 -7.86 -6.85 13.54
CA SER A 189 -8.94 -5.88 13.38
C SER A 189 -9.72 -5.60 14.68
N ASP A 190 -9.93 -6.63 15.50
CA ASP A 190 -10.79 -6.61 16.70
C ASP A 190 -9.99 -6.96 17.98
N LEU A 191 -9.15 -6.03 18.44
CA LEU A 191 -8.23 -6.24 19.58
C LEU A 191 -8.78 -5.82 20.95
N PHE A 192 -10.09 -5.55 21.07
CA PHE A 192 -10.67 -5.19 22.36
C PHE A 192 -10.71 -6.39 23.35
N GLY A 193 -9.97 -6.27 24.46
CA GLY A 193 -10.19 -6.93 25.76
C GLY A 193 -10.01 -8.45 25.87
N PHE A 194 -10.35 -9.24 24.85
CA PHE A 194 -10.45 -10.70 24.94
C PHE A 194 -9.65 -11.47 23.88
N ASN A 195 -9.36 -10.84 22.74
CA ASN A 195 -8.71 -11.53 21.61
C ASN A 195 -7.20 -11.32 21.54
N ILE A 196 -6.62 -10.37 22.30
CA ILE A 196 -5.17 -10.11 22.26
C ILE A 196 -4.37 -11.33 22.71
N ASP A 197 -4.83 -12.07 23.71
CA ASP A 197 -4.16 -13.29 24.18
C ASP A 197 -4.09 -14.37 23.09
N GLN A 198 -5.06 -14.42 22.17
CA GLN A 198 -5.05 -15.34 21.04
C GLN A 198 -3.97 -15.01 19.99
N LEU A 199 -3.37 -13.83 20.09
CA LEU A 199 -2.25 -13.42 19.24
C LEU A 199 -0.89 -13.86 19.76
N GLU A 200 -0.86 -14.59 20.90
CA GLU A 200 0.38 -15.19 21.36
C GLU A 200 0.94 -16.12 20.27
N ASN A 201 2.20 -15.90 19.89
CA ASN A 201 2.89 -16.57 18.79
C ASN A 201 2.42 -16.19 17.36
N CYS A 202 1.55 -15.20 17.22
CA CYS A 202 1.14 -14.72 15.91
C CYS A 202 2.22 -13.91 15.20
N VAL A 203 2.86 -14.52 14.20
CA VAL A 203 3.95 -13.91 13.42
C VAL A 203 3.44 -12.86 12.43
N THR A 204 2.27 -13.09 11.83
CA THR A 204 1.68 -12.23 10.79
C THR A 204 0.29 -11.78 11.20
N LEU A 205 0.07 -10.46 11.25
CA LEU A 205 -1.26 -9.88 11.42
C LEU A 205 -1.81 -9.36 10.10
N ASP A 206 -3.11 -9.54 9.85
CA ASP A 206 -3.79 -9.03 8.65
C ASP A 206 -4.07 -7.51 8.70
N LYS A 207 -4.03 -6.91 9.89
CA LYS A 207 -4.22 -5.49 10.27
C LYS A 207 -3.68 -5.30 11.67
N LEU A 208 -3.48 -4.06 12.09
CA LEU A 208 -3.22 -3.74 13.48
C LEU A 208 -4.08 -2.56 13.88
N ASN A 209 -5.17 -2.82 14.61
CA ASN A 209 -6.08 -1.79 15.07
C ASN A 209 -6.08 -1.70 16.59
N LEU A 210 -5.38 -0.70 17.13
CA LEU A 210 -5.30 -0.39 18.56
C LEU A 210 -5.96 0.98 18.79
N THR A 211 -7.29 0.97 18.89
CA THR A 211 -8.09 2.18 19.12
C THR A 211 -8.72 2.20 20.49
N ASP A 212 -8.77 3.37 21.13
CA ASP A 212 -9.46 3.59 22.41
C ASP A 212 -8.92 2.69 23.55
N MET A 213 -7.63 2.38 23.51
CA MET A 213 -6.94 1.61 24.54
C MET A 213 -6.40 2.55 25.63
N ASN A 214 -7.28 2.89 26.57
CA ASN A 214 -6.92 3.69 27.76
C ASN A 214 -6.63 2.83 28.99
N ASP A 215 -7.00 1.54 28.97
CA ASP A 215 -6.81 0.65 30.10
C ASP A 215 -5.39 0.06 30.10
N THR A 216 -4.60 0.45 31.10
CA THR A 216 -3.26 -0.10 31.34
C THR A 216 -3.26 -1.60 31.69
N SER A 217 -4.44 -2.20 31.93
CA SER A 217 -4.58 -3.64 32.21
C SER A 217 -4.38 -4.53 30.99
N VAL A 218 -4.46 -3.97 29.77
CA VAL A 218 -4.34 -4.74 28.53
C VAL A 218 -2.88 -5.16 28.33
N ASP A 219 -2.64 -6.47 28.42
CA ASP A 219 -1.32 -7.05 28.19
C ASP A 219 -1.02 -7.15 26.69
N LEU A 220 -0.19 -6.25 26.18
CA LEU A 220 0.23 -6.25 24.78
C LEU A 220 1.42 -7.18 24.51
N ARG A 221 1.90 -7.96 25.49
CA ARG A 221 3.02 -8.92 25.28
C ARG A 221 2.68 -9.96 24.22
N SER A 222 1.42 -10.30 24.03
CA SER A 222 0.98 -11.25 23.01
C SER A 222 1.37 -10.78 21.59
N LEU A 223 1.45 -9.46 21.35
CA LEU A 223 1.90 -8.87 20.09
C LEU A 223 3.42 -8.91 19.87
N SER A 224 4.21 -9.34 20.85
CA SER A 224 5.68 -9.35 20.75
C SER A 224 6.21 -10.32 19.69
N SER A 225 5.43 -11.35 19.35
CA SER A 225 5.77 -12.34 18.33
C SER A 225 5.54 -11.84 16.90
N THR A 226 4.78 -10.76 16.72
CA THR A 226 4.44 -10.22 15.41
C THR A 226 5.65 -9.63 14.72
N ALA A 227 6.02 -10.22 13.58
CA ALA A 227 7.12 -9.78 12.73
C ALA A 227 6.65 -9.03 11.48
N LEU A 228 5.40 -9.26 11.07
CA LEU A 228 4.79 -8.69 9.87
C LEU A 228 3.37 -8.22 10.18
N VAL A 229 3.07 -6.97 9.84
CA VAL A 229 1.68 -6.52 9.64
C VAL A 229 1.41 -6.45 8.15
N GLN A 230 0.60 -7.36 7.65
CA GLN A 230 0.04 -7.38 6.31
C GLN A 230 -1.36 -6.74 6.34
N GLY A 231 -1.43 -5.51 6.86
CA GLY A 231 -2.64 -4.71 6.91
C GLY A 231 -2.41 -3.23 7.03
N ASP A 232 -3.49 -2.48 7.22
CA ASP A 232 -3.39 -1.12 7.74
C ASP A 232 -2.99 -1.16 9.22
N VAL A 233 -2.15 -0.23 9.64
CA VAL A 233 -1.84 0.04 11.04
C VAL A 233 -2.61 1.27 11.48
N ASN A 234 -3.48 1.12 12.48
CA ASN A 234 -4.26 2.19 13.06
C ASN A 234 -4.10 2.17 14.58
N ILE A 235 -3.46 3.19 15.14
CA ILE A 235 -3.19 3.32 16.57
C ILE A 235 -3.65 4.70 17.00
N GLN A 236 -4.77 4.77 17.72
CA GLN A 236 -5.40 6.05 18.00
C GLN A 236 -6.13 6.08 19.35
N ARG A 237 -6.10 7.25 20.01
CA ARG A 237 -6.76 7.46 21.32
C ARG A 237 -6.29 6.42 22.34
N THR A 238 -4.98 6.28 22.47
CA THR A 238 -4.33 5.39 23.44
C THR A 238 -3.44 6.18 24.40
N ASN A 239 -3.10 5.57 25.54
CA ASN A 239 -2.12 6.10 26.50
C ASN A 239 -0.71 5.51 26.31
N PHE A 240 -0.42 4.92 25.15
CA PHE A 240 0.88 4.30 24.89
C PHE A 240 1.98 5.35 24.81
N LYS A 241 3.07 5.13 25.55
CA LYS A 241 4.27 5.99 25.45
C LYS A 241 5.08 5.72 24.19
N ASN A 242 5.00 4.49 23.68
CA ASN A 242 5.71 3.99 22.50
C ASN A 242 5.16 2.62 22.07
N LEU A 243 5.73 2.04 21.02
CA LEU A 243 5.31 0.76 20.43
C LEU A 243 6.30 -0.38 20.72
N THR A 244 7.05 -0.33 21.83
CA THR A 244 8.08 -1.35 22.13
C THR A 244 7.50 -2.74 22.34
N PHE A 245 6.20 -2.88 22.61
CA PHE A 245 5.54 -4.19 22.69
C PHE A 245 5.56 -4.96 21.35
N LEU A 246 5.70 -4.27 20.21
CA LEU A 246 5.93 -4.87 18.88
C LEU A 246 7.43 -5.15 18.66
N THR A 247 8.05 -5.88 19.58
CA THR A 247 9.52 -6.06 19.63
C THR A 247 10.08 -6.68 18.35
N LEU A 248 9.38 -7.64 17.73
CA LEU A 248 9.85 -8.34 16.54
C LEU A 248 9.36 -7.75 15.21
N LEU A 249 8.56 -6.68 15.23
CA LEU A 249 7.99 -6.10 14.01
C LEU A 249 9.12 -5.60 13.10
N LYS A 250 9.22 -6.24 11.93
CA LYS A 250 10.24 -5.95 10.89
C LYS A 250 9.65 -5.27 9.68
N GLU A 251 8.42 -5.59 9.35
CA GLU A 251 7.79 -5.18 8.11
C GLU A 251 6.33 -4.80 8.32
N VAL A 252 5.94 -3.68 7.71
CA VAL A 252 4.54 -3.34 7.49
C VAL A 252 4.33 -3.27 5.99
N ARG A 253 3.41 -4.10 5.52
CA ARG A 253 2.95 -4.10 4.15
C ARG A 253 1.66 -3.31 4.11
N GLY A 254 1.28 -2.82 2.95
CA GLY A 254 0.02 -2.14 2.74
C GLY A 254 -0.31 -2.11 1.26
N LYS A 255 -1.54 -1.69 0.97
CA LYS A 255 -1.99 -1.46 -0.40
C LYS A 255 -2.64 -0.11 -0.49
N ASN A 256 -1.93 0.82 -1.12
CA ASN A 256 -2.44 2.14 -1.43
C ASN A 256 -2.52 2.29 -2.95
N GLY A 257 -1.46 1.97 -3.66
CA GLY A 257 -1.41 2.18 -5.11
C GLY A 257 -1.20 3.65 -5.45
N PRO A 258 -1.03 3.95 -6.74
CA PRO A 258 -0.65 5.29 -7.16
C PRO A 258 -1.81 6.30 -7.12
N MET A 259 -3.05 5.82 -7.18
CA MET A 259 -4.25 6.67 -7.22
C MET A 259 -4.92 6.87 -5.86
N MET A 260 -4.65 6.02 -4.87
CA MET A 260 -5.30 6.14 -3.57
C MET A 260 -4.47 7.03 -2.63
N ASN A 261 -5.17 7.77 -1.77
CA ASN A 261 -4.59 8.56 -0.69
C ASN A 261 -4.83 7.90 0.69
N LYS A 262 -4.87 6.57 0.72
CA LYS A 262 -5.16 5.79 1.91
C LYS A 262 -3.95 5.82 2.85
N ILE A 263 -4.18 6.19 4.10
CA ILE A 263 -3.16 6.13 5.16
C ILE A 263 -2.98 4.66 5.56
N LEU A 264 -1.79 4.12 5.32
CA LEU A 264 -1.43 2.73 5.66
C LEU A 264 -0.93 2.58 7.09
N MET A 265 -0.36 3.65 7.65
CA MET A 265 0.02 3.71 9.04
C MET A 265 -0.47 5.02 9.65
N ASN A 266 -1.53 4.92 10.43
CA ASN A 266 -2.18 6.03 11.09
C ASN A 266 -1.92 5.96 12.60
N ILE A 267 -1.09 6.86 13.10
CA ILE A 267 -0.78 6.97 14.54
C ILE A 267 -1.17 8.39 14.95
N GLN A 268 -2.33 8.51 15.60
CA GLN A 268 -2.89 9.81 15.91
C GLN A 268 -3.59 9.90 17.27
N ASP A 269 -3.66 11.09 17.85
CA ASP A 269 -4.36 11.35 19.11
C ASP A 269 -3.89 10.44 20.26
N ASN A 270 -2.58 10.26 20.38
CA ASN A 270 -1.95 9.48 21.45
C ASN A 270 -1.11 10.43 22.32
N PRO A 271 -1.72 11.12 23.30
CA PRO A 271 -1.10 12.26 23.98
C PRO A 271 0.13 11.90 24.81
N ASP A 272 0.27 10.64 25.25
CA ASP A 272 1.42 10.16 26.02
C ASP A 272 2.55 9.62 25.14
N MET A 273 2.32 9.48 23.83
CA MET A 273 3.27 8.88 22.91
C MET A 273 4.42 9.83 22.62
N THR A 274 5.61 9.48 23.11
CA THR A 274 6.84 10.29 22.94
C THR A 274 7.79 9.70 21.90
N ARG A 275 7.63 8.43 21.52
CA ARG A 275 8.52 7.71 20.60
C ARG A 275 7.76 6.66 19.81
N LEU A 276 8.20 6.35 18.59
CA LEU A 276 7.76 5.12 17.90
C LEU A 276 8.39 3.90 18.58
N ALA A 277 9.73 3.88 18.67
CA ALA A 277 10.50 2.82 19.32
C ALA A 277 10.23 1.41 18.73
N LEU A 278 10.34 1.33 17.39
CA LEU A 278 10.25 0.08 16.63
C LEU A 278 11.66 -0.32 16.13
N PRO A 279 12.53 -0.86 16.99
CA PRO A 279 13.96 -1.02 16.69
C PRO A 279 14.24 -1.98 15.52
N ASN A 280 13.34 -2.92 15.27
CA ASN A 280 13.47 -3.94 14.23
C ASN A 280 12.74 -3.61 12.93
N LEU A 281 11.94 -2.54 12.88
CA LEU A 281 11.25 -2.13 11.67
C LEU A 281 12.28 -1.72 10.61
N ARG A 282 12.14 -2.27 9.40
CA ARG A 282 13.06 -2.01 8.28
C ARG A 282 12.34 -1.80 6.95
N ILE A 283 11.14 -2.36 6.80
CA ILE A 283 10.42 -2.38 5.53
C ILE A 283 9.03 -1.79 5.71
N LEU A 284 8.72 -0.79 4.89
CA LEU A 284 7.41 -0.19 4.74
C LEU A 284 7.08 -0.25 3.26
N ARG A 285 6.23 -1.19 2.86
CA ARG A 285 6.03 -1.52 1.45
C ARG A 285 4.59 -1.37 1.04
N ASP A 286 4.36 -0.60 -0.01
CA ASP A 286 3.13 -0.66 -0.79
C ASP A 286 3.28 -1.74 -1.88
N TYR A 287 2.39 -2.73 -1.87
CA TYR A 287 2.44 -3.85 -2.82
C TYR A 287 1.86 -3.55 -4.19
N LEU A 288 1.14 -2.43 -4.37
CA LEU A 288 0.77 -1.98 -5.71
C LEU A 288 2.00 -1.40 -6.43
N ARG A 289 2.88 -2.30 -6.89
CA ARG A 289 3.79 -2.00 -7.98
C ARG A 289 2.95 -1.89 -9.24
N SER A 290 2.77 -0.67 -9.72
CA SER A 290 2.36 -0.50 -11.10
C SER A 290 3.43 -1.13 -11.99
N PHE A 291 3.09 -2.21 -12.70
CA PHE A 291 3.88 -2.63 -13.87
C PHE A 291 3.81 -1.56 -14.97
N ASP A 292 2.75 -0.75 -14.97
CA ASP A 292 2.64 0.41 -15.83
C ASP A 292 3.55 1.54 -15.32
N THR A 293 4.63 1.78 -16.07
CA THR A 293 5.63 2.82 -15.78
C THR A 293 5.05 4.23 -15.76
N PHE A 294 3.88 4.46 -16.36
CA PHE A 294 3.27 5.79 -16.46
C PHE A 294 2.59 6.25 -15.16
N ILE A 295 1.97 5.33 -14.42
CA ILE A 295 1.20 5.67 -13.20
C ILE A 295 2.09 5.64 -11.94
N GLY A 296 3.26 5.00 -12.01
CA GLY A 296 4.20 4.88 -10.89
C GLY A 296 3.76 3.87 -9.84
N SER A 297 4.70 3.39 -9.02
CA SER A 297 4.36 2.53 -7.87
C SER A 297 3.59 3.35 -6.82
N GLY A 298 2.62 2.72 -6.16
CA GLY A 298 1.97 3.31 -5.02
C GLY A 298 2.94 3.68 -3.89
N LYS A 299 2.48 4.54 -2.99
CA LYS A 299 3.29 5.08 -1.89
C LYS A 299 2.75 4.63 -0.54
N PHE A 300 3.68 4.32 0.36
CA PHE A 300 3.35 4.04 1.75
C PHE A 300 3.07 5.37 2.46
N ILE A 301 1.79 5.64 2.75
CA ILE A 301 1.34 6.87 3.40
C ILE A 301 1.27 6.68 4.91
N VAL A 302 1.95 7.56 5.64
CA VAL A 302 1.99 7.59 7.10
C VAL A 302 1.32 8.87 7.61
N ASN A 303 0.59 8.77 8.72
CA ASN A 303 0.09 9.91 9.49
C ASN A 303 0.62 9.82 10.91
N LEU A 304 1.38 10.83 11.35
CA LEU A 304 1.80 11.01 12.74
C LEU A 304 1.24 12.36 13.21
N GLU A 305 0.16 12.33 13.97
CA GLU A 305 -0.65 13.52 14.27
C GLU A 305 -1.08 13.54 15.74
N ASN A 306 -1.20 14.73 16.34
CA ASN A 306 -1.68 14.91 17.72
C ASN A 306 -1.07 13.93 18.75
N LEU A 307 0.26 13.77 18.71
CA LEU A 307 1.03 12.98 19.68
C LEU A 307 1.51 13.87 20.84
N HIS A 308 2.31 13.33 21.76
CA HIS A 308 2.92 14.14 22.81
C HIS A 308 3.76 15.28 22.20
N SER A 309 3.84 16.44 22.85
CA SER A 309 4.60 17.60 22.36
C SER A 309 6.10 17.32 22.17
N ASN A 310 6.65 16.45 23.01
CA ASN A 310 8.03 15.92 22.92
C ASN A 310 8.16 14.68 22.01
N PHE A 311 7.14 14.33 21.24
CA PHE A 311 7.24 13.21 20.30
C PHE A 311 8.37 13.47 19.30
N CYS A 312 9.25 12.47 19.16
CA CYS A 312 10.40 12.57 18.29
C CYS A 312 10.68 11.26 17.53
N VAL A 313 11.29 11.43 16.36
CA VAL A 313 11.73 10.36 15.47
C VAL A 313 13.26 10.36 15.43
N THR A 314 13.90 9.19 15.49
CA THR A 314 15.36 9.11 15.39
C THR A 314 15.86 9.25 13.95
N TYR A 315 17.16 9.51 13.76
CA TYR A 315 17.73 9.52 12.40
C TYR A 315 17.65 8.14 11.75
N GLN A 316 17.81 7.06 12.52
CA GLN A 316 17.57 5.68 12.07
C GLN A 316 16.13 5.44 11.58
N GLU A 317 15.12 5.92 12.32
CA GLU A 317 13.70 5.79 11.92
C GLU A 317 13.42 6.64 10.67
N MET A 318 13.90 7.88 10.64
CA MET A 318 13.76 8.75 9.47
C MET A 318 14.46 8.20 8.24
N PHE A 319 15.63 7.58 8.39
CA PHE A 319 16.35 6.95 7.29
C PHE A 319 15.55 5.82 6.63
N ILE A 320 14.80 5.05 7.43
CA ILE A 320 13.88 4.04 6.88
C ILE A 320 12.80 4.72 6.05
N PHE A 321 12.15 5.77 6.57
CA PHE A 321 11.13 6.51 5.80
C PHE A 321 11.69 7.09 4.50
N MET A 322 12.88 7.68 4.53
CA MET A 322 13.55 8.24 3.36
C MET A 322 13.89 7.19 2.31
N THR A 323 14.41 6.03 2.72
CA THR A 323 14.86 4.98 1.79
C THR A 323 13.72 4.18 1.18
N GLN A 324 12.59 4.08 1.90
CA GLN A 324 11.35 3.44 1.44
C GLN A 324 10.40 4.41 0.70
N ASP A 325 10.84 5.65 0.43
CA ASP A 325 10.05 6.69 -0.25
C ASP A 325 8.67 6.93 0.39
N VAL A 326 8.64 6.95 1.74
CA VAL A 326 7.42 7.17 2.53
C VAL A 326 6.90 8.59 2.35
N TYR A 327 5.58 8.70 2.22
CA TYR A 327 4.88 9.98 2.22
C TYR A 327 4.19 10.21 3.57
N PHE A 328 4.35 11.40 4.13
CA PHE A 328 3.63 11.82 5.34
C PHE A 328 2.42 12.69 4.97
N LYS A 329 1.24 12.29 5.45
CA LYS A 329 0.04 13.14 5.43
C LYS A 329 0.17 14.27 6.44
N ASN A 330 0.46 13.92 7.69
CA ASN A 330 0.94 14.82 8.74
C ASN A 330 2.18 14.20 9.41
N LEU A 331 3.12 15.06 9.82
CA LEU A 331 4.32 14.68 10.54
C LEU A 331 4.54 15.62 11.72
N HIS A 332 3.84 15.38 12.82
CA HIS A 332 3.97 16.17 14.06
C HIS A 332 5.13 15.63 14.91
N ALA A 333 6.36 15.80 14.42
CA ALA A 333 7.56 15.31 15.10
C ALA A 333 8.77 16.24 14.89
N ASN A 334 9.73 16.14 15.81
CA ASN A 334 11.09 16.62 15.62
C ASN A 334 12.08 15.44 15.66
N TYR A 335 13.35 15.68 15.37
CA TYR A 335 14.38 14.68 15.66
C TYR A 335 14.56 14.52 17.16
N CYS A 336 14.81 13.30 17.62
CA CYS A 336 15.19 13.06 19.00
C CYS A 336 16.54 13.73 19.32
N GLU A 337 16.73 14.08 20.60
CA GLU A 337 18.00 14.63 21.06
C GLU A 337 19.17 13.66 20.81
N GLY A 338 20.32 14.23 20.45
CA GLY A 338 21.51 13.47 20.09
C GLY A 338 21.74 13.37 18.58
N LYS A 339 23.02 13.29 18.20
CA LYS A 339 23.45 13.09 16.81
C LYS A 339 23.93 11.66 16.64
N GLU A 340 23.13 10.84 15.96
CA GLU A 340 23.57 9.49 15.60
C GLU A 340 24.77 9.58 14.66
N GLN A 341 25.81 8.76 14.90
CA GLN A 341 26.98 8.70 14.01
C GLN A 341 26.72 7.81 12.80
N TYR A 342 25.86 6.80 12.96
CA TYR A 342 25.58 5.80 11.95
C TYR A 342 24.10 5.46 11.91
N VAL A 343 23.60 5.17 10.72
CA VAL A 343 22.30 4.52 10.48
C VAL A 343 22.51 3.22 9.73
N LYS A 344 21.55 2.30 9.85
CA LYS A 344 21.63 0.95 9.32
C LYS A 344 20.48 0.70 8.35
N GLN A 345 20.78 0.03 7.26
CA GLN A 345 19.79 -0.55 6.36
C GLN A 345 20.26 -1.92 5.91
N ALA A 346 19.42 -2.94 6.08
CA ALA A 346 19.81 -4.34 5.88
C ALA A 346 21.11 -4.68 6.63
N LEU A 347 22.16 -5.11 5.94
CA LEU A 347 23.47 -5.43 6.52
C LEU A 347 24.45 -4.24 6.51
N ASP A 348 24.09 -3.12 5.87
CA ASP A 348 24.98 -1.99 5.67
C ASP A 348 24.85 -0.95 6.79
N MET A 349 25.99 -0.44 7.23
CA MET A 349 26.10 0.75 8.08
C MET A 349 26.54 1.95 7.25
N TYR A 350 25.83 3.06 7.43
CA TYR A 350 26.11 4.31 6.78
C TYR A 350 26.44 5.36 7.83
N GLU A 351 27.58 6.01 7.67
CA GLU A 351 27.95 7.14 8.51
C GLU A 351 27.16 8.39 8.11
N ILE A 352 26.69 9.13 9.11
CA ILE A 352 26.12 10.47 8.92
C ILE A 352 27.25 11.49 9.03
N CYS A 353 27.58 12.16 7.93
CA CYS A 353 28.51 13.29 7.96
C CYS A 353 27.78 14.53 8.43
N TRP A 354 27.96 14.86 9.70
CA TRP A 354 27.40 16.07 10.29
C TRP A 354 28.07 17.32 9.70
N LEU A 355 27.25 18.16 9.09
CA LEU A 355 27.71 19.38 8.44
C LEU A 355 28.10 20.42 9.51
N THR A 356 29.31 20.97 9.35
CA THR A 356 29.78 22.17 10.06
C THR A 356 30.05 23.28 9.05
N THR A 357 30.89 22.99 8.06
CA THR A 357 31.12 23.80 6.85
C THR A 357 31.39 22.86 5.66
N LEU A 358 31.17 23.32 4.44
CA LEU A 358 31.48 22.52 3.25
C LEU A 358 32.99 22.25 3.11
N ARG A 359 33.82 23.19 3.56
CA ARG A 359 35.28 23.02 3.66
C ARG A 359 35.67 21.88 4.59
N ALA A 360 35.04 21.75 5.76
CA ALA A 360 35.35 20.71 6.74
C ALA A 360 34.70 19.37 6.43
N LEU A 361 33.68 19.33 5.57
CA LEU A 361 33.04 18.10 5.14
C LEU A 361 34.06 17.17 4.47
N LYS A 362 34.02 15.89 4.81
CA LYS A 362 34.86 14.89 4.13
C LYS A 362 34.28 14.54 2.74
N PRO A 363 35.12 14.22 1.75
CA PRO A 363 34.64 13.75 0.45
C PRO A 363 33.93 12.40 0.56
N ASN A 364 33.16 12.03 -0.47
CA ASN A 364 32.48 10.74 -0.61
C ASN A 364 31.43 10.42 0.46
N CYS A 365 30.89 11.45 1.10
CA CYS A 365 29.80 11.24 2.04
C CYS A 365 28.51 10.86 1.31
N LYS A 366 27.83 9.80 1.77
CA LYS A 366 26.51 9.40 1.24
C LYS A 366 25.33 10.04 1.98
N ILE A 367 25.49 10.31 3.27
CA ILE A 367 24.43 10.83 4.15
C ILE A 367 24.94 12.07 4.88
N ILE A 368 24.29 13.22 4.68
CA ILE A 368 24.61 14.45 5.39
C ILE A 368 23.54 14.75 6.44
N GLY A 369 23.99 15.15 7.62
CA GLY A 369 23.12 15.70 8.67
C GLY A 369 23.35 17.21 8.85
N GLY A 370 22.29 18.00 8.72
CA GLY A 370 22.33 19.47 8.80
C GLY A 370 21.94 20.16 7.49
N ASP A 371 21.55 21.43 7.58
CA ASP A 371 21.13 22.23 6.42
C ASP A 371 22.31 22.59 5.52
N LEU A 372 22.25 22.16 4.26
CA LEU A 372 23.28 22.41 3.26
C LEU A 372 23.18 23.84 2.73
N LYS A 373 24.04 24.73 3.23
CA LYS A 373 24.16 26.12 2.79
C LYS A 373 25.41 26.28 1.92
N ILE A 374 25.21 26.61 0.63
CA ILE A 374 26.28 26.86 -0.34
C ILE A 374 26.26 28.34 -0.69
N GLN A 375 27.32 29.05 -0.33
CA GLN A 375 27.47 30.48 -0.50
C GLN A 375 28.71 30.81 -1.34
N SER A 376 28.90 32.09 -1.65
CA SER A 376 30.14 32.58 -2.26
C SER A 376 31.36 32.14 -1.45
N GLY A 377 32.32 31.48 -2.10
CA GLY A 377 33.51 30.91 -1.48
C GLY A 377 33.44 29.40 -1.22
N ASP A 378 32.25 28.80 -1.30
CA ASP A 378 32.06 27.35 -1.15
C ASP A 378 32.24 26.56 -2.45
N GLU A 379 32.30 27.24 -3.61
CA GLU A 379 32.33 26.60 -4.94
C GLU A 379 33.50 25.61 -5.10
N ALA A 380 34.63 25.88 -4.45
CA ALA A 380 35.80 24.99 -4.48
C ALA A 380 35.58 23.66 -3.75
N TYR A 381 34.50 23.51 -2.97
CA TYR A 381 34.25 22.35 -2.11
C TYR A 381 32.99 21.56 -2.49
N VAL A 382 32.21 22.02 -3.48
CA VAL A 382 30.95 21.36 -3.88
C VAL A 382 31.14 19.94 -4.40
N PHE A 383 32.32 19.61 -4.94
CA PHE A 383 32.67 18.25 -5.39
C PHE A 383 32.53 17.20 -4.28
N LYS A 384 32.59 17.60 -3.00
CA LYS A 384 32.42 16.69 -1.86
C LYS A 384 31.00 16.15 -1.72
N LEU A 385 30.05 16.80 -2.39
CA LEU A 385 28.63 16.46 -2.36
C LEU A 385 28.24 15.44 -3.44
N GLU A 386 29.15 15.13 -4.38
CA GLU A 386 28.86 14.29 -5.56
C GLU A 386 28.29 12.90 -5.21
N ASN A 387 28.60 12.36 -4.03
CA ASN A 387 28.13 11.05 -3.58
C ASN A 387 26.94 11.11 -2.62
N VAL A 388 26.43 12.30 -2.30
CA VAL A 388 25.35 12.48 -1.33
C VAL A 388 24.04 11.97 -1.92
N GLN A 389 23.42 11.02 -1.22
CA GLN A 389 22.15 10.40 -1.60
C GLN A 389 21.03 10.79 -0.65
N TYR A 390 21.35 11.02 0.63
CA TYR A 390 20.38 11.31 1.68
C TYR A 390 20.80 12.54 2.47
N LEU A 391 19.86 13.45 2.70
CA LEU A 391 20.09 14.68 3.45
C LEU A 391 19.05 14.86 4.56
N PHE A 392 19.50 14.86 5.81
CA PHE A 392 18.70 15.32 6.95
C PHE A 392 18.84 16.83 7.09
N GLY A 393 18.16 17.59 6.24
CA GLY A 393 18.22 19.05 6.20
C GLY A 393 17.75 19.63 4.87
N SER A 394 17.70 20.96 4.83
CA SER A 394 17.35 21.74 3.63
C SER A 394 18.56 21.98 2.72
N VAL A 395 18.31 22.38 1.47
CA VAL A 395 19.34 22.86 0.52
C VAL A 395 19.13 24.34 0.26
N SER A 396 20.17 25.16 0.46
CA SER A 396 20.18 26.58 0.18
C SER A 396 21.43 26.97 -0.61
N ILE A 397 21.26 27.43 -1.85
CA ILE A 397 22.33 27.83 -2.76
C ILE A 397 22.09 29.29 -3.13
N HIS A 398 22.96 30.19 -2.69
CA HIS A 398 22.77 31.60 -2.99
C HIS A 398 24.05 32.41 -3.15
N ASN A 399 23.97 33.42 -4.01
CA ASN A 399 25.07 34.33 -4.33
C ASN A 399 26.36 33.61 -4.77
N THR A 400 26.24 32.53 -5.54
CA THR A 400 27.38 31.74 -6.03
C THR A 400 27.70 32.06 -7.50
N ASN A 401 28.92 31.70 -7.91
CA ASN A 401 29.33 31.70 -9.32
C ASN A 401 29.10 30.37 -10.04
N LEU A 402 28.36 29.43 -9.43
CA LEU A 402 28.10 28.11 -9.98
C LEU A 402 27.34 28.20 -11.32
N LYS A 403 27.70 27.33 -12.27
CA LYS A 403 27.02 27.20 -13.56
C LYS A 403 25.93 26.12 -13.54
N ASN A 404 26.07 25.13 -12.67
CA ASN A 404 25.11 24.05 -12.46
C ASN A 404 25.15 23.58 -11.00
N ILE A 405 24.24 22.67 -10.64
CA ILE A 405 24.24 21.97 -9.33
C ILE A 405 24.42 20.46 -9.49
N ASP A 406 25.04 20.01 -10.58
CA ASP A 406 25.13 18.58 -10.94
C ASP A 406 25.91 17.75 -9.90
N PHE A 407 26.69 18.40 -9.03
CA PHE A 407 27.29 17.78 -7.86
C PHE A 407 26.25 17.28 -6.82
N LEU A 408 24.97 17.64 -6.95
CA LEU A 408 23.84 17.08 -6.21
C LEU A 408 23.00 16.09 -7.04
N ALA A 409 23.48 15.66 -8.21
CA ALA A 409 22.69 14.81 -9.10
C ALA A 409 22.32 13.44 -8.50
N ASN A 410 23.03 13.00 -7.46
CA ASN A 410 22.76 11.75 -6.74
C ASN A 410 21.82 11.91 -5.53
N LEU A 411 21.41 13.14 -5.18
CA LEU A 411 20.53 13.40 -4.05
C LEU A 411 19.15 12.78 -4.29
N ARG A 412 18.85 11.70 -3.58
CA ARG A 412 17.64 10.90 -3.75
C ARG A 412 16.52 11.30 -2.78
N SER A 413 16.87 11.64 -1.54
CA SER A 413 15.87 11.91 -0.51
C SER A 413 16.32 12.97 0.49
N MET A 414 15.38 13.80 0.92
CA MET A 414 15.58 14.88 1.89
C MET A 414 14.56 14.79 3.02
N ALA A 415 14.97 15.10 4.26
CA ALA A 415 14.09 15.19 5.41
C ALA A 415 14.32 16.47 6.22
N VAL A 416 13.37 17.40 6.13
CA VAL A 416 13.42 18.77 6.64
C VAL A 416 12.38 18.95 7.74
N LEU A 417 12.80 18.82 8.99
CA LEU A 417 11.91 18.96 10.16
C LEU A 417 11.93 20.35 10.81
N ASN A 418 12.70 21.28 10.24
CA ASN A 418 12.71 22.70 10.61
C ASN A 418 11.77 23.51 9.68
N ASP A 419 11.73 24.82 9.88
CA ASP A 419 10.85 25.74 9.12
C ASP A 419 11.49 26.28 7.83
N GLU A 420 12.64 25.75 7.42
CA GLU A 420 13.31 26.19 6.19
C GLU A 420 12.57 25.67 4.95
N PRO A 421 12.57 26.43 3.84
CA PRO A 421 12.22 25.88 2.53
C PRO A 421 13.08 24.66 2.24
N ALA A 422 12.49 23.60 1.70
CA ALA A 422 13.22 22.37 1.43
C ALA A 422 14.40 22.62 0.47
N ILE A 423 14.16 23.41 -0.58
CA ILE A 423 15.17 23.85 -1.54
C ILE A 423 15.02 25.36 -1.75
N LYS A 424 16.14 26.10 -1.66
CA LYS A 424 16.22 27.54 -1.90
C LYS A 424 17.40 27.85 -2.82
N ILE A 425 17.14 28.33 -4.04
CA ILE A 425 18.16 28.69 -5.04
C ILE A 425 17.96 30.16 -5.41
N VAL A 426 18.81 31.05 -4.89
CA VAL A 426 18.58 32.50 -4.97
C VAL A 426 19.80 33.29 -5.41
N SER A 427 19.64 34.23 -6.35
CA SER A 427 20.70 35.20 -6.70
C SER A 427 21.99 34.58 -7.26
N ASN A 428 21.91 33.47 -8.01
CA ASN A 428 23.08 32.84 -8.66
C ASN A 428 23.18 33.31 -10.12
N GLN A 429 24.03 34.30 -10.39
CA GLN A 429 24.08 35.02 -11.67
C GLN A 429 24.55 34.17 -12.86
N ASN A 430 25.33 33.11 -12.60
CA ASN A 430 25.90 32.24 -13.63
C ASN A 430 25.16 30.90 -13.79
N LEU A 431 24.11 30.65 -12.98
CA LEU A 431 23.47 29.35 -12.88
C LEU A 431 22.58 29.10 -14.10
N LYS A 432 22.91 28.07 -14.88
CA LYS A 432 22.21 27.67 -16.12
C LYS A 432 21.38 26.41 -15.96
N TYR A 433 21.76 25.53 -15.02
CA TYR A 433 21.12 24.24 -14.81
C TYR A 433 20.97 23.94 -13.31
N ALA A 434 19.77 23.55 -12.90
CA ALA A 434 19.46 23.29 -11.48
C ALA A 434 18.71 21.95 -11.28
N TYR A 435 18.94 20.96 -12.16
CA TYR A 435 18.21 19.69 -12.12
C TYR A 435 18.73 18.73 -11.07
N LEU A 436 17.82 18.10 -10.33
CA LEU A 436 18.07 17.00 -9.39
C LEU A 436 17.36 15.74 -9.95
N PRO A 437 18.03 14.96 -10.82
CA PRO A 437 17.38 13.95 -11.65
C PRO A 437 16.79 12.76 -10.88
N VAL A 438 17.36 12.42 -9.73
CA VAL A 438 16.98 11.22 -8.95
C VAL A 438 16.23 11.53 -7.66
N LEU A 439 15.96 12.81 -7.37
CA LEU A 439 15.23 13.21 -6.17
C LEU A 439 13.81 12.63 -6.21
N SER A 440 13.54 11.67 -5.32
CA SER A 440 12.30 10.91 -5.29
C SER A 440 11.42 11.21 -4.08
N THR A 441 11.99 11.76 -3.00
CA THR A 441 11.28 11.99 -1.74
C THR A 441 11.78 13.26 -1.03
N ILE A 442 10.84 14.10 -0.61
CA ILE A 442 11.08 15.24 0.28
C ILE A 442 10.12 15.08 1.47
N ILE A 443 10.64 14.82 2.66
CA ILE A 443 9.87 14.73 3.90
C ILE A 443 9.94 16.08 4.60
N THR A 444 8.80 16.66 4.95
CA THR A 444 8.73 17.93 5.68
C THR A 444 7.74 17.83 6.84
N LYS A 445 8.00 18.58 7.91
CA LYS A 445 7.06 18.76 9.02
C LYS A 445 5.84 19.62 8.65
N HIS A 446 6.09 20.65 7.85
CA HIS A 446 5.10 21.62 7.38
C HIS A 446 4.95 21.57 5.86
N GLN A 447 4.22 22.53 5.28
CA GLN A 447 4.02 22.61 3.83
C GLN A 447 5.37 22.69 3.09
N ARG A 448 5.59 21.75 2.16
CA ARG A 448 6.77 21.71 1.28
C ARG A 448 6.84 22.97 0.44
N THR A 449 7.94 23.70 0.54
CA THR A 449 8.18 24.91 -0.25
C THR A 449 9.54 24.83 -0.94
N VAL A 450 9.57 25.22 -2.21
CA VAL A 450 10.78 25.37 -3.02
C VAL A 450 10.85 26.82 -3.52
N VAL A 451 11.98 27.47 -3.29
CA VAL A 451 12.18 28.88 -3.63
C VAL A 451 13.26 28.98 -4.71
N VAL A 452 12.93 29.53 -5.89
CA VAL A 452 13.90 29.81 -6.96
C VAL A 452 13.70 31.23 -7.43
N HIS A 453 14.62 32.12 -7.09
CA HIS A 453 14.44 33.55 -7.34
C HIS A 453 15.72 34.24 -7.79
N ASN A 454 15.63 35.17 -8.75
CA ASN A 454 16.73 36.02 -9.19
C ASN A 454 17.93 35.20 -9.73
N ASN A 455 17.66 34.21 -10.57
CA ASN A 455 18.68 33.42 -11.28
C ASN A 455 18.55 33.67 -12.79
N PRO A 456 19.13 34.77 -13.34
CA PRO A 456 18.77 35.28 -14.67
C PRO A 456 19.16 34.37 -15.85
N LEU A 457 20.11 33.44 -15.66
CA LEU A 457 20.52 32.48 -16.68
C LEU A 457 19.83 31.11 -16.55
N LEU A 458 19.02 30.92 -15.52
CA LEU A 458 18.26 29.68 -15.32
C LEU A 458 16.99 29.76 -16.19
N PRO A 459 16.71 28.77 -17.05
CA PRO A 459 15.52 28.81 -17.89
C PRO A 459 14.21 28.85 -17.07
N SER A 460 13.28 29.72 -17.46
CA SER A 460 11.90 29.79 -16.94
C SER A 460 11.01 28.69 -17.49
N ASP A 461 11.20 28.40 -18.76
CA ASP A 461 10.20 27.67 -19.52
C ASP A 461 10.29 26.18 -19.19
N SER A 462 9.21 25.67 -18.60
CA SER A 462 8.91 24.22 -18.51
C SER A 462 9.81 23.38 -17.59
N PHE A 463 10.57 23.99 -16.68
CA PHE A 463 11.55 23.26 -15.87
C PHE A 463 11.14 23.11 -14.40
N PHE A 464 10.77 21.90 -14.00
CA PHE A 464 10.79 21.51 -12.60
C PHE A 464 12.23 21.18 -12.19
N LEU A 465 12.63 21.54 -10.96
CA LEU A 465 13.97 21.23 -10.44
C LEU A 465 14.24 19.73 -10.31
N TYR A 466 13.21 18.89 -10.35
CA TYR A 466 13.27 17.44 -10.16
C TYR A 466 11.99 16.78 -10.71
N PRO A 467 11.95 15.45 -10.90
CA PRO A 467 10.73 14.76 -11.30
C PRO A 467 9.57 15.05 -10.34
N MET A 468 8.49 15.63 -10.85
CA MET A 468 7.27 15.85 -10.08
C MET A 468 6.59 14.52 -9.77
N ARG A 469 6.42 14.25 -8.47
CA ARG A 469 5.78 13.07 -7.90
C ARG A 469 5.00 13.50 -6.67
N TYR A 470 4.09 12.66 -6.21
CA TYR A 470 3.37 12.91 -4.96
C TYR A 470 4.31 13.13 -3.75
N SER A 471 5.41 12.37 -3.67
CA SER A 471 6.45 12.46 -2.61
C SER A 471 7.42 13.64 -2.76
N THR A 472 7.40 14.35 -3.89
CA THR A 472 8.25 15.52 -4.16
C THR A 472 7.45 16.80 -4.41
N ASN A 473 6.11 16.71 -4.48
CA ASN A 473 5.22 17.83 -4.71
C ASN A 473 5.47 18.93 -3.67
N ALA A 474 5.59 20.17 -4.13
CA ALA A 474 5.91 21.31 -3.29
C ALA A 474 5.28 22.58 -3.87
N LYS A 475 5.06 23.56 -3.00
CA LYS A 475 4.74 24.92 -3.44
C LYS A 475 6.00 25.59 -3.97
N PHE A 476 6.04 25.89 -5.26
CA PHE A 476 7.13 26.65 -5.87
C PHE A 476 6.90 28.16 -5.73
N VAL A 477 7.96 28.91 -5.44
CA VAL A 477 7.91 30.37 -5.23
C VAL A 477 9.11 31.02 -5.90
N GLY A 478 8.87 32.08 -6.68
CA GLY A 478 9.89 32.96 -7.22
C GLY A 478 9.58 33.48 -8.62
N ASP A 479 10.53 34.17 -9.26
CA ASP A 479 10.33 34.85 -10.55
C ASP A 479 10.16 33.88 -11.73
N GLN A 480 10.64 32.65 -11.58
CA GLN A 480 10.48 31.57 -12.57
C GLN A 480 9.13 30.84 -12.48
N PHE A 481 8.28 31.19 -11.49
CA PHE A 481 7.04 30.47 -11.21
C PHE A 481 5.84 31.41 -11.07
N GLU A 482 4.80 31.23 -11.87
CA GLU A 482 3.51 31.90 -11.73
C GLU A 482 2.54 31.00 -10.97
N ASN A 483 1.98 31.47 -9.85
CA ASN A 483 1.05 30.69 -9.00
C ASN A 483 1.55 29.29 -8.59
N GLY A 484 2.88 29.11 -8.47
CA GLY A 484 3.50 27.82 -8.11
C GLY A 484 3.83 26.91 -9.30
N THR A 485 3.72 27.42 -10.52
CA THR A 485 3.85 26.66 -11.76
C THR A 485 4.90 27.30 -12.66
N PRO A 486 5.75 26.55 -13.40
CA PRO A 486 6.78 27.17 -14.23
C PRO A 486 6.15 28.15 -15.21
N SER A 487 6.68 29.36 -15.36
CA SER A 487 6.15 30.34 -16.31
C SER A 487 6.38 29.84 -17.75
N GLY A 488 5.34 29.25 -18.38
CA GLY A 488 5.42 28.75 -19.76
C GLY A 488 4.21 27.91 -20.20
N ILE A 489 3.78 28.05 -21.46
CA ILE A 489 2.57 27.38 -22.01
C ILE A 489 2.65 25.84 -21.95
N LEU A 490 3.84 25.27 -22.10
CA LEU A 490 4.09 23.82 -22.02
C LEU A 490 3.98 23.26 -20.59
N SER A 491 4.25 24.08 -19.55
CA SER A 491 4.10 23.67 -18.15
C SER A 491 2.63 23.48 -17.77
N PHE A 492 1.75 24.33 -18.33
CA PHE A 492 0.31 24.25 -18.15
C PHE A 492 -0.24 22.93 -18.67
N ILE A 493 0.24 22.41 -19.80
CA ILE A 493 -0.20 21.12 -20.35
C ILE A 493 0.31 19.95 -19.49
N MET A 494 1.57 19.97 -19.06
CA MET A 494 2.13 18.90 -18.21
C MET A 494 1.42 18.83 -16.86
N MET A 495 1.18 19.97 -16.21
CA MET A 495 0.35 20.00 -15.00
C MET A 495 -1.10 19.69 -15.30
N SER A 496 -1.70 20.12 -16.41
CA SER A 496 -3.08 19.72 -16.73
C SER A 496 -3.16 18.21 -16.77
N ILE A 497 -2.18 17.51 -17.32
CA ILE A 497 -2.16 16.05 -17.26
C ILE A 497 -2.08 15.58 -15.79
N TYR A 498 -1.10 16.04 -15.00
CA TYR A 498 -0.95 15.62 -13.58
C TYR A 498 -2.08 16.07 -12.63
N SER A 499 -2.72 17.20 -12.89
CA SER A 499 -3.77 17.84 -12.09
C SER A 499 -5.16 17.47 -12.57
N ILE A 500 -5.38 17.11 -13.85
CA ILE A 500 -6.59 16.41 -14.29
C ILE A 500 -6.63 15.05 -13.59
N PHE A 501 -5.47 14.40 -13.40
CA PHE A 501 -5.39 13.26 -12.49
C PHE A 501 -5.76 13.64 -11.04
N GLU A 502 -5.42 14.81 -10.51
CA GLU A 502 -5.88 15.26 -9.17
C GLU A 502 -7.35 15.72 -9.08
N ILE A 503 -7.93 16.30 -10.14
CA ILE A 503 -9.28 16.89 -10.13
C ILE A 503 -10.36 15.83 -10.34
N PHE A 504 -10.07 14.75 -11.07
CA PHE A 504 -10.95 13.57 -11.05
C PHE A 504 -10.86 12.80 -9.71
N MET A 505 -10.02 13.22 -8.76
CA MET A 505 -9.79 12.57 -7.46
C MET A 505 -10.35 13.33 -6.23
N LYS A 506 -11.21 14.33 -6.44
CA LYS A 506 -12.13 14.88 -5.41
C LYS A 506 -13.56 14.63 -5.83
#